data_AF-A0A4U1D2I8-F1
#
_entry.id   AF-A0A4U1D2I8-F1
#
_cell.length_a   1.000
_cell.length_b   1.000
_cell.length_c   1.000
_cell.angle_alpha   90.00
_cell.angle_beta   90.00
_cell.angle_gamma   90.00
#
_symmetry.space_group_name_H-M   'P 1'
#
loop_
_entity.id
_entity.type
_entity.pdbx_description
1 polymer ?
#
loop_
_entity_poly.entity_id
_entity_poly.type
_entity_poly.pdbx_seq_one_letter_code
_entity_poly.pdbx_strand_id
1 'polypeptide(L)'
;MPSTNNFVRQCAENQYPYIIQQGDTLFIIAYRLDTTVSSILRTNRGLDPYNLQVGQSICIPACPPNHNAYIIQTGDTLWRIAQTHGVTIKSILEANPSVEPDYLRVGQRICIPNCEVCLN
;
A
#
# COMPACT_ATOMS: atom_id res chain seq x y z
N MET A 1 19.47 28.81 -14.59
CA MET A 1 18.14 28.41 -15.11
C MET A 1 17.52 27.46 -14.10
N PRO A 2 16.33 27.70 -13.55
CA PRO A 2 15.74 26.72 -12.64
C PRO A 2 15.06 25.62 -13.48
N SER A 3 15.71 24.46 -13.61
CA SER A 3 15.04 23.26 -14.15
C SER A 3 14.17 22.67 -13.04
N THR A 4 12.88 22.98 -13.08
CA THR A 4 11.90 22.55 -12.09
C THR A 4 11.65 21.05 -12.16
N ASN A 5 12.25 20.33 -11.22
CA ASN A 5 11.75 19.16 -10.49
C ASN A 5 10.25 18.82 -10.77
N ASN A 6 9.92 17.89 -11.69
CA ASN A 6 8.53 17.42 -11.93
C ASN A 6 8.38 16.20 -12.89
N PHE A 7 8.92 15.02 -12.56
CA PHE A 7 8.69 13.79 -13.39
C PHE A 7 7.96 12.65 -12.66
N VAL A 8 7.30 12.95 -11.54
CA VAL A 8 6.43 11.96 -10.88
C VAL A 8 5.01 12.14 -11.42
N ARG A 9 4.37 11.04 -11.82
CA ARG A 9 2.99 11.07 -12.30
C ARG A 9 2.09 11.68 -11.24
N GLN A 10 1.27 12.65 -11.63
CA GLN A 10 0.23 13.17 -10.75
C GLN A 10 -0.89 12.13 -10.59
N CYS A 11 -1.17 11.75 -9.35
CA CYS A 11 -2.20 10.78 -9.00
C CYS A 11 -3.43 11.47 -8.40
N ALA A 12 -4.58 10.80 -8.42
CA ALA A 12 -5.78 11.32 -7.78
C ALA A 12 -5.64 11.33 -6.24
N GLU A 13 -6.54 12.02 -5.54
CA GLU A 13 -6.51 12.20 -4.07
C GLU A 13 -6.38 10.89 -3.27
N ASN A 14 -7.05 9.81 -3.71
CA ASN A 14 -7.00 8.48 -3.07
C ASN A 14 -5.95 7.56 -3.68
N GLN A 15 -4.86 8.12 -4.19
CA GLN A 15 -3.78 7.41 -4.85
C GLN A 15 -2.45 8.10 -4.52
N TYR A 16 -1.35 7.35 -4.63
CA TYR A 16 -0.02 7.92 -4.51
C TYR A 16 0.89 7.40 -5.61
N PRO A 17 1.88 8.18 -6.04
CA PRO A 17 2.80 7.74 -7.06
C PRO A 17 3.75 6.66 -6.50
N TYR A 18 4.03 5.67 -7.34
CA TYR A 18 5.06 4.67 -7.13
C TYR A 18 5.97 4.64 -8.36
N ILE A 19 7.28 4.64 -8.13
CA ILE A 19 8.28 4.52 -9.18
C ILE A 19 8.70 3.07 -9.26
N ILE A 20 8.48 2.42 -10.41
CA ILE A 20 8.88 1.05 -10.67
C ILE A 20 10.39 0.91 -10.42
N GLN A 21 10.75 -0.04 -9.55
CA GLN A 21 12.11 -0.40 -9.21
C GLN A 21 12.55 -1.64 -9.99
N GLN A 22 13.87 -1.90 -9.97
CA GLN A 22 14.42 -3.11 -10.55
C GLN A 22 13.84 -4.36 -9.87
N GLY A 23 13.36 -5.31 -10.68
CA GLY A 23 12.79 -6.57 -10.20
C GLY A 23 11.32 -6.50 -9.78
N ASP A 24 10.68 -5.34 -9.90
CA ASP A 24 9.25 -5.23 -9.65
C ASP A 24 8.43 -5.99 -10.70
N THR A 25 7.40 -6.65 -10.20
CA THR A 25 6.24 -7.10 -10.98
C THR A 25 4.99 -6.50 -10.34
N LEU A 26 3.89 -6.38 -11.08
CA LEU A 26 2.64 -5.91 -10.46
C LEU A 26 2.20 -6.82 -9.30
N PHE A 27 2.53 -8.12 -9.36
CA PHE A 27 2.27 -9.05 -8.27
C PHE A 27 3.06 -8.68 -7.00
N ILE A 28 4.38 -8.47 -7.12
CA ILE A 28 5.22 -8.11 -5.97
C ILE A 28 4.81 -6.74 -5.40
N ILE A 29 4.49 -5.77 -6.26
CA ILE A 29 4.03 -4.44 -5.85
C ILE A 29 2.70 -4.55 -5.11
N ALA A 30 1.73 -5.27 -5.67
CA ALA A 30 0.42 -5.48 -5.07
C ALA A 30 0.53 -6.11 -3.68
N TYR A 31 1.32 -7.18 -3.57
CA TYR A 31 1.56 -7.88 -2.32
C TYR A 31 2.25 -6.99 -1.27
N ARG A 32 3.31 -6.25 -1.66
CA ARG A 32 4.04 -5.36 -0.73
C ARG A 32 3.21 -4.18 -0.26
N LEU A 33 2.27 -3.70 -1.07
CA LEU A 33 1.50 -2.49 -0.81
C LEU A 33 0.08 -2.75 -0.30
N ASP A 34 -0.24 -4.01 0.00
CA ASP A 34 -1.57 -4.52 0.35
C ASP A 34 -2.65 -3.99 -0.60
N THR A 35 -2.52 -4.35 -1.86
CA THR A 35 -3.52 -4.09 -2.89
C THR A 35 -3.58 -5.26 -3.87
N THR A 36 -4.34 -5.12 -4.95
CA THR A 36 -4.44 -6.15 -5.98
C THR A 36 -3.90 -5.66 -7.31
N VAL A 37 -3.34 -6.58 -8.11
CA VAL A 37 -2.93 -6.31 -9.50
C VAL A 37 -4.08 -5.67 -10.27
N SER A 38 -5.29 -6.20 -10.11
CA SER A 38 -6.51 -5.65 -10.73
C SER A 38 -6.79 -4.21 -10.32
N SER A 39 -6.56 -3.84 -9.05
CA SER A 39 -6.71 -2.46 -8.60
C SER A 39 -5.67 -1.53 -9.21
N ILE A 40 -4.41 -1.97 -9.26
CA ILE A 40 -3.32 -1.21 -9.90
C ILE A 40 -3.64 -0.98 -11.38
N LEU A 41 -4.08 -2.01 -12.12
CA LEU A 41 -4.40 -1.89 -13.54
C LEU A 41 -5.61 -0.97 -13.80
N ARG A 42 -6.67 -1.05 -12.98
CA ARG A 42 -7.82 -0.13 -13.09
C ARG A 42 -7.43 1.32 -12.86
N THR A 43 -6.53 1.57 -11.90
CA THR A 43 -6.00 2.91 -11.61
C THR A 43 -5.11 3.43 -12.74
N ASN A 44 -4.40 2.54 -13.44
CA ASN A 44 -3.44 2.89 -14.48
C ASN A 44 -3.93 2.41 -15.85
N ARG A 45 -5.02 2.99 -16.36
CA ARG A 45 -5.54 2.68 -17.69
C ARG A 45 -4.44 2.79 -18.75
N GLY A 46 -4.27 1.72 -19.54
CA GLY A 46 -3.22 1.63 -20.57
C GLY A 46 -1.86 1.13 -20.08
N LEU A 47 -1.69 0.81 -18.79
CA LEU A 47 -0.49 0.15 -18.30
C LEU A 47 -0.41 -1.28 -18.86
N ASP A 48 0.72 -1.59 -19.49
CA ASP A 48 1.06 -2.95 -19.92
C ASP A 48 1.75 -3.70 -18.76
N PRO A 49 1.12 -4.72 -18.15
CA PRO A 49 1.70 -5.46 -17.04
C PRO A 49 2.95 -6.28 -17.43
N TYR A 50 3.16 -6.55 -18.73
CA TYR A 50 4.29 -7.33 -19.23
C TYR A 50 5.47 -6.47 -19.68
N ASN A 51 5.34 -5.14 -19.62
CA ASN A 51 6.35 -4.19 -20.07
C ASN A 51 6.52 -3.03 -19.07
N LEU A 52 6.73 -3.37 -17.79
CA LEU A 52 7.05 -2.38 -16.76
C LEU A 52 8.49 -1.88 -16.95
N GLN A 53 8.68 -0.56 -16.93
CA GLN A 53 10.01 0.05 -17.08
C GLN A 53 10.51 0.60 -15.75
N VAL A 54 11.76 0.31 -15.39
CA VAL A 54 12.40 0.93 -14.22
C VAL A 54 12.39 2.45 -14.36
N GLY A 55 11.97 3.16 -13.32
CA GLY A 55 11.78 4.61 -13.34
C GLY A 55 10.40 5.06 -13.82
N GLN A 56 9.58 4.15 -14.37
CA GLN A 56 8.19 4.47 -14.74
C GLN A 56 7.38 4.81 -13.48
N SER A 57 6.64 5.92 -13.53
CA SER A 57 5.74 6.32 -12.46
C SER A 57 4.32 5.80 -12.70
N ILE A 58 3.80 4.99 -11.78
CA ILE A 58 2.41 4.51 -11.75
C ILE A 58 1.70 5.05 -10.51
N CYS A 59 0.37 5.06 -10.52
CA CYS A 59 -0.44 5.43 -9.36
C CYS A 59 -0.91 4.19 -8.61
N ILE A 60 -0.64 4.11 -7.32
CA ILE A 60 -1.10 3.03 -6.44
C ILE A 60 -2.33 3.51 -5.66
N PRO A 61 -3.40 2.72 -5.55
CA PRO A 61 -4.50 3.02 -4.64
C PRO A 61 -4.01 3.26 -3.21
N ALA A 62 -4.46 4.35 -2.60
CA ALA A 62 -4.23 4.60 -1.19
C ALA A 62 -5.09 3.67 -0.31
N CYS A 63 -4.92 3.78 1.01
CA CYS A 63 -5.84 3.09 1.91
C CYS A 63 -7.26 3.65 1.74
N PRO A 64 -8.31 2.84 1.97
CA PRO A 64 -9.68 3.33 1.96
C PRO A 64 -9.88 4.48 2.95
N PRO A 65 -10.95 5.28 2.80
CA PRO A 65 -11.34 6.25 3.82
C PRO A 65 -11.39 5.62 5.22
N ASN A 66 -11.11 6.42 6.24
CA ASN A 66 -11.03 5.99 7.65
C ASN A 66 -9.96 4.91 7.93
N HIS A 67 -8.92 4.84 7.10
CA HIS A 67 -7.74 4.01 7.36
C HIS A 67 -6.48 4.84 7.18
N ASN A 68 -5.47 4.55 8.00
CA ASN A 68 -4.14 5.11 7.89
C ASN A 68 -3.17 4.06 7.34
N ALA A 69 -2.28 4.49 6.45
CA ALA A 69 -1.20 3.63 6.00
C ALA A 69 -0.18 3.40 7.13
N TYR A 70 0.26 2.17 7.30
CA TYR A 70 1.33 1.79 8.20
C TYR A 70 2.35 0.92 7.47
N ILE A 71 3.63 1.18 7.71
CA ILE A 71 4.73 0.37 7.17
C ILE A 71 5.23 -0.53 8.29
N ILE A 72 5.19 -1.85 8.07
CA ILE A 72 5.71 -2.84 9.00
C ILE A 72 7.20 -2.57 9.26
N GLN A 73 7.54 -2.45 10.53
CA GLN A 73 8.89 -2.25 11.05
C GLN A 73 9.47 -3.55 11.59
N THR A 74 10.77 -3.56 11.82
CA THR A 74 11.46 -4.70 12.45
C THR A 74 10.87 -4.97 13.85
N GLY A 75 10.50 -6.23 14.08
CA GLY A 75 9.96 -6.69 15.36
C GLY A 75 8.47 -6.38 15.59
N ASP A 76 7.76 -5.90 14.56
CA ASP A 76 6.31 -5.76 14.64
C ASP A 76 5.60 -7.11 14.71
N THR A 77 4.49 -7.10 15.44
CA THR A 77 3.46 -8.15 15.42
C THR A 77 2.11 -7.47 15.23
N LEU A 78 1.12 -8.16 14.64
CA LEU A 78 -0.24 -7.62 14.55
C LEU A 78 -0.81 -7.26 15.91
N TRP A 79 -0.46 -8.01 16.96
CA TRP A 79 -0.86 -7.72 18.33
C TRP A 79 -0.33 -6.36 18.81
N ARG A 80 0.96 -6.08 18.62
CA ARG A 80 1.57 -4.81 19.05
C ARG A 80 0.98 -3.65 18.25
N ILE A 81 0.84 -3.81 16.93
CA ILE A 81 0.24 -2.80 16.05
C ILE A 81 -1.20 -2.51 16.50
N ALA A 82 -2.01 -3.55 16.72
CA ALA A 82 -3.39 -3.42 17.19
C ALA A 82 -3.47 -2.63 18.51
N GLN A 83 -2.62 -2.98 19.49
CA GLN A 83 -2.56 -2.29 20.77
C GLN A 83 -2.14 -0.81 20.62
N THR A 84 -1.11 -0.54 19.81
CA THR A 84 -0.62 0.84 19.58
C THR A 84 -1.66 1.72 18.91
N HIS A 85 -2.44 1.17 17.97
CA HIS A 85 -3.44 1.91 17.22
C HIS A 85 -4.84 1.86 17.83
N GLY A 86 -5.02 1.15 18.95
CA GLY A 86 -6.32 1.02 19.62
C GLY A 86 -7.37 0.32 18.74
N VAL A 87 -6.96 -0.69 17.97
CA VAL A 87 -7.83 -1.48 17.09
C VAL A 87 -7.71 -2.97 17.41
N THR A 88 -8.52 -3.82 16.78
CA THR A 88 -8.40 -5.27 16.92
C THR A 88 -7.54 -5.88 15.81
N ILE A 89 -6.90 -7.02 16.09
CA ILE A 89 -6.19 -7.80 15.05
C ILE A 89 -7.18 -8.15 13.93
N LYS A 90 -8.40 -8.53 14.29
CA LYS A 90 -9.46 -8.88 13.33
C LYS A 90 -9.74 -7.72 12.36
N SER A 91 -9.93 -6.50 12.87
CA SER A 91 -10.20 -5.33 12.02
C SER A 91 -9.01 -4.96 11.15
N ILE A 92 -7.77 -5.20 11.61
CA ILE A 92 -6.59 -5.08 10.74
C ILE A 92 -6.69 -6.11 9.60
N LEU A 93 -6.93 -7.38 9.88
CA LEU A 93 -6.98 -8.40 8.84
C LEU A 93 -8.13 -8.22 7.85
N GLU A 94 -9.29 -7.76 8.32
CA GLU A 94 -10.43 -7.42 7.45
C GLU A 94 -10.10 -6.26 6.49
N ALA A 95 -9.34 -5.27 6.96
CA ALA A 95 -8.89 -4.16 6.12
C ALA A 95 -7.77 -4.57 5.14
N ASN A 96 -7.06 -5.68 5.40
CA ASN A 96 -5.88 -6.10 4.66
C ASN A 96 -6.00 -7.56 4.21
N PRO A 97 -6.88 -7.88 3.26
CA PRO A 97 -7.19 -9.26 2.88
C PRO A 97 -6.02 -10.01 2.22
N SER A 98 -4.94 -9.33 1.85
CA SER A 98 -3.73 -9.95 1.30
C SER A 98 -2.63 -10.19 2.34
N VAL A 99 -2.81 -9.71 3.57
CA VAL A 99 -1.86 -9.89 4.67
C VAL A 99 -2.00 -11.29 5.27
N GLU A 100 -0.89 -11.99 5.33
CA GLU A 100 -0.76 -13.25 6.07
C GLU A 100 -0.26 -12.96 7.49
N PRO A 101 -1.04 -13.29 8.55
CA PRO A 101 -0.72 -12.90 9.93
C PRO A 101 0.64 -13.37 10.43
N ASP A 102 1.06 -14.57 10.02
CA ASP A 102 2.31 -15.21 10.46
C ASP A 102 3.52 -14.80 9.63
N TYR A 103 3.32 -14.03 8.55
CA TYR A 103 4.35 -13.67 7.58
C TYR A 103 4.39 -12.17 7.29
N LEU A 104 4.29 -11.35 8.34
CA LEU A 104 4.54 -9.92 8.23
C LEU A 104 5.95 -9.65 7.72
N ARG A 105 6.06 -8.79 6.70
CA ARG A 105 7.36 -8.44 6.10
C ARG A 105 7.73 -7.01 6.43
N VAL A 106 8.95 -6.78 6.88
CA VAL A 106 9.48 -5.43 7.06
C VAL A 106 9.39 -4.67 5.74
N GLY A 107 8.87 -3.44 5.79
CA GLY A 107 8.62 -2.61 4.62
C GLY A 107 7.29 -2.88 3.91
N GLN A 108 6.52 -3.90 4.31
CA GLN A 108 5.16 -4.09 3.82
C GLN A 108 4.28 -2.95 4.30
N ARG A 109 3.47 -2.40 3.39
CA ARG A 109 2.47 -1.38 3.72
C ARG A 109 1.13 -2.07 3.96
N ILE A 110 0.48 -1.72 5.06
CA ILE A 110 -0.87 -2.15 5.43
C ILE A 110 -1.73 -0.93 5.76
N CYS A 111 -3.04 -1.10 5.77
CA CYS A 111 -4.06 -0.12 6.11
C CYS A 111 -4.62 -0.41 7.51
N ILE A 112 -4.38 0.49 8.45
CA ILE A 112 -4.89 0.40 9.82
C ILE A 112 -6.19 1.19 9.91
N PRO A 113 -7.32 0.58 10.31
CA PRO A 113 -8.55 1.32 10.56
C PRO A 113 -8.36 2.44 11.58
N ASN A 114 -9.04 3.56 11.40
CA ASN A 114 -9.11 4.61 12.40
C ASN A 114 -10.08 4.18 13.50
N CYS A 115 -9.71 4.40 14.76
CA CYS A 115 -10.56 4.09 15.89
C CYS A 115 -11.67 5.13 16.03
N GLU A 116 -12.79 4.94 15.33
CA GLU A 116 -14.06 5.58 15.67
C GLU A 116 -14.97 4.66 16.51
N VAL A 117 -14.77 3.33 16.48
CA VAL A 117 -15.68 2.36 17.15
C VAL A 117 -14.96 1.10 17.71
N CYS A 118 -13.65 1.11 17.94
CA CYS A 118 -12.89 -0.14 18.09
C CYS A 118 -12.78 -0.75 19.50
N LEU A 119 -13.49 -0.23 20.52
CA LEU A 119 -13.39 -0.73 21.91
C LEU A 119 -14.68 -1.41 22.45
N ASN A 120 -15.62 -1.79 21.58
CA ASN A 120 -16.84 -2.49 22.00
C ASN A 120 -16.74 -3.99 21.75
#